data_AF-A0A7S1D2Z4-F1
#
_entry.id   AF-A0A7S1D2Z4-F1
#
_cell.length_a   1.000
_cell.length_b   1.000
_cell.length_c   1.000
_cell.angle_alpha   90.00
_cell.angle_beta   90.00
_cell.angle_gamma   90.00
#
_symmetry.space_group_name_H-M   'P 1'
#
loop_
_entity.id
_entity.type
_entity.pdbx_description
1 polymer ?
#
loop_
_entity_poly.entity_id
_entity_poly.type
_entity_poly.pdbx_seq_one_letter_code
_entity_poly.pdbx_strand_id
1 'polypeptide(L)'
;TSSSTTTTTTTTHVCLVGHSMGGAISLMYAATFPEHVSKLILLESWGPLSKPSGAVTNCIRKHIEKRQKYYNMNMNNMNKKNTNKKVYPSIEAAVAARLHTVTLFPGNQTLSPKAAHEMVLRATTTTTTTTTTTT
;
A
#
# COMPACT_ATOMS: atom_id res chain seq x y z
N THR A 1 -48.42 24.08 8.80
CA THR A 1 -48.15 22.65 8.50
C THR A 1 -46.82 22.55 7.79
N SER A 2 -45.73 22.40 8.54
CA SER A 2 -44.37 22.30 8.00
C SER A 2 -44.02 20.84 7.74
N SER A 3 -44.05 20.44 6.47
CA SER A 3 -43.68 19.12 5.98
C SER A 3 -42.16 18.93 6.05
N SER A 4 -41.69 18.06 6.96
CA SER A 4 -40.29 17.64 7.06
C SER A 4 -39.99 16.56 6.01
N THR A 5 -39.20 16.91 5.01
CA THR A 5 -38.66 15.96 4.02
C THR A 5 -37.58 15.10 4.69
N THR A 6 -37.90 13.84 4.99
CA THR A 6 -36.93 12.86 5.50
C THR A 6 -36.13 12.29 4.33
N THR A 7 -34.93 12.80 4.08
CA THR A 7 -33.98 12.21 3.13
C THR A 7 -33.46 10.89 3.71
N THR A 8 -33.92 9.76 3.19
CA THR A 8 -33.44 8.43 3.58
C THR A 8 -32.09 8.18 2.90
N THR A 9 -30.99 8.53 3.56
CA THR A 9 -29.64 8.17 3.10
C THR A 9 -29.46 6.65 3.27
N THR A 10 -29.44 5.91 2.17
CA THR A 10 -29.20 4.46 2.21
C THR A 10 -27.72 4.20 2.50
N THR A 11 -27.38 3.95 3.76
CA THR A 11 -26.00 3.62 4.16
C THR A 11 -25.67 2.19 3.69
N THR A 12 -24.87 2.07 2.63
CA THR A 12 -24.38 0.76 2.17
C THR A 12 -23.26 0.29 3.10
N HIS A 13 -23.56 -0.70 3.95
CA HIS A 13 -22.56 -1.33 4.79
C HIS A 13 -21.67 -2.29 3.99
N VAL A 14 -20.37 -2.29 4.27
CA VAL A 14 -19.39 -3.16 3.60
C VAL A 14 -19.01 -4.38 4.44
N CYS A 15 -18.55 -5.45 3.78
CA CYS A 15 -17.89 -6.58 4.42
C CYS A 15 -16.38 -6.44 4.22
N LEU A 16 -15.61 -6.41 5.30
CA LEU A 16 -14.16 -6.30 5.26
C LEU A 16 -13.52 -7.67 5.47
N VAL A 17 -12.66 -8.07 4.55
CA VAL A 17 -11.84 -9.28 4.66
C VAL A 17 -10.38 -8.86 4.68
N GLY A 18 -9.69 -9.13 5.79
CA GLY A 18 -8.30 -8.75 5.98
C GLY A 18 -7.42 -9.95 6.30
N HIS A 19 -6.25 -10.00 5.67
CA HIS A 19 -5.21 -11.00 5.93
C HIS A 19 -3.91 -10.31 6.37
N SER A 20 -3.21 -10.86 7.37
CA SER A 20 -1.98 -10.31 7.94
C SER A 20 -2.11 -8.80 8.25
N MET A 21 -1.24 -7.95 7.70
CA MET A 21 -1.32 -6.48 7.83
C MET A 21 -2.67 -5.92 7.38
N GLY A 22 -3.27 -6.50 6.34
CA GLY A 22 -4.60 -6.12 5.86
C GLY A 22 -5.70 -6.35 6.90
N GLY A 23 -5.55 -7.35 7.77
CA GLY A 23 -6.44 -7.57 8.90
C GLY A 23 -6.30 -6.52 9.99
N ALA A 24 -5.07 -6.09 10.32
CA ALA A 24 -4.86 -4.99 11.25
C ALA A 24 -5.51 -3.68 10.76
N ILE A 25 -5.38 -3.37 9.46
CA ILE A 25 -6.01 -2.20 8.85
C ILE A 25 -7.54 -2.34 8.86
N SER A 26 -8.06 -3.50 8.47
CA SER A 26 -9.52 -3.76 8.45
C SER A 26 -10.13 -3.63 9.84
N LEU A 27 -9.43 -4.14 10.87
CA LEU A 27 -9.84 -4.02 12.26
C LEU A 27 -9.82 -2.57 12.74
N MET A 28 -8.74 -1.81 12.47
CA MET A 28 -8.67 -0.39 12.84
C MET A 28 -9.80 0.41 12.17
N TYR A 29 -10.08 0.15 10.90
CA TYR A 29 -11.16 0.82 10.19
C TYR A 29 -12.52 0.49 10.80
N ALA A 30 -12.81 -0.80 11.02
CA ALA A 30 -14.08 -1.24 11.63
C ALA A 30 -14.27 -0.71 13.06
N ALA A 31 -13.19 -0.56 13.84
CA ALA A 31 -13.23 0.03 15.18
C ALA A 31 -13.48 1.55 15.15
N THR A 32 -13.05 2.24 14.09
CA THR A 32 -13.20 3.70 13.95
C THR A 32 -14.55 4.09 13.32
N PHE A 33 -15.04 3.28 12.38
CA PHE A 33 -16.28 3.50 11.62
C PHE A 33 -17.19 2.26 11.62
N PRO A 34 -17.67 1.82 12.80
CA PRO A 34 -18.50 0.62 12.90
C PRO A 34 -19.78 0.71 12.08
N GLU A 35 -20.33 1.90 11.90
CA GLU A 35 -21.51 2.19 11.08
C GLU A 35 -21.28 1.92 9.58
N HIS A 36 -20.04 1.79 9.11
CA HIS A 36 -19.75 1.44 7.73
C HIS A 36 -19.62 -0.07 7.52
N VAL A 37 -19.46 -0.87 8.58
CA VAL A 37 -19.00 -2.27 8.47
C VAL A 37 -20.07 -3.23 8.97
N SER A 38 -20.61 -4.04 8.06
CA SER A 38 -21.56 -5.10 8.41
C SER A 38 -20.89 -6.35 8.96
N LYS A 39 -19.68 -6.68 8.47
CA LYS A 39 -18.92 -7.89 8.80
C LYS A 39 -17.42 -7.62 8.70
N LEU A 40 -16.65 -8.23 9.60
CA LEU A 40 -15.20 -8.23 9.59
C LEU A 40 -14.69 -9.68 9.68
N ILE A 41 -13.94 -10.12 8.67
CA ILE A 41 -13.34 -11.45 8.59
C ILE A 41 -11.81 -11.28 8.63
N LEU A 42 -11.17 -11.89 9.64
CA LEU A 42 -9.74 -11.81 9.87
C LEU A 42 -9.09 -13.17 9.60
N LEU A 43 -8.24 -13.24 8.57
CA LEU A 43 -7.49 -14.44 8.22
C LEU A 43 -6.09 -14.33 8.81
N GLU A 44 -5.82 -15.12 9.85
CA GLU A 44 -4.52 -15.20 10.55
C GLU A 44 -3.93 -13.81 10.90
N SER A 45 -4.81 -12.86 11.21
CA SER A 45 -4.45 -11.47 11.41
C SER A 45 -4.42 -11.13 12.89
N TRP A 46 -3.32 -10.52 13.31
CA TRP A 46 -3.17 -9.96 14.65
C TRP A 46 -3.60 -8.50 14.59
N GLY A 47 -4.21 -8.00 15.67
CA GLY A 47 -4.59 -6.59 15.77
C GLY A 47 -3.40 -5.64 15.57
N PRO A 48 -3.64 -4.32 15.45
CA PRO A 48 -2.57 -3.36 15.27
C PRO A 48 -1.49 -3.52 16.34
N LEU A 49 -0.22 -3.53 15.91
CA LEU A 49 0.91 -3.68 16.81
C LEU A 49 0.95 -2.50 17.79
N SER A 50 0.54 -2.78 19.02
CA SER A 50 0.65 -1.88 20.16
C SER A 50 2.09 -1.86 20.67
N LYS A 51 2.55 -0.68 21.07
CA LYS A 51 3.80 -0.51 21.82
C LYS A 51 3.48 0.12 23.18
N PRO A 52 4.29 -0.14 24.22
CA PRO A 52 4.15 0.54 25.50
C PRO A 52 4.12 2.07 25.30
N SER A 53 3.32 2.77 26.10
CA SER A 53 3.13 4.22 26.01
C SER A 53 4.46 5.00 26.04
N GLY A 54 5.43 4.56 26.85
CA GLY A 54 6.77 5.16 26.92
C GLY A 54 7.60 5.04 25.64
N ALA A 55 7.25 4.15 24.71
CA ALA A 55 7.97 3.97 23.44
C ALA A 55 7.43 4.85 22.30
N VAL A 56 6.32 5.57 22.50
CA VAL A 56 5.64 6.35 21.46
C VAL A 56 6.54 7.45 20.90
N THR A 57 7.22 8.21 21.76
CA THR A 57 8.11 9.31 21.36
C THR A 57 9.26 8.83 20.47
N ASN A 58 9.91 7.73 20.85
CA ASN A 58 10.96 7.10 20.05
C ASN A 58 10.44 6.53 18.73
N CYS A 59 9.23 5.97 18.72
CA CYS A 59 8.61 5.48 17.50
C CYS A 59 8.35 6.63 16.51
N ILE A 60 7.75 7.74 16.98
CA ILE A 60 7.47 8.92 16.16
C ILE A 60 8.78 9.52 15.65
N ARG A 61 9.79 9.71 16.51
CA ARG A 61 11.10 10.22 16.12
C ARG A 61 11.71 9.42 14.97
N LYS A 62 11.77 8.09 15.10
CA LYS A 62 12.30 7.20 14.05
C LYS A 62 11.53 7.33 12.73
N HIS A 63 10.20 7.48 12.77
CA HIS A 63 9.40 7.66 11.56
C HIS A 63 9.64 9.01 10.91
N ILE A 64 9.75 10.08 11.69
CA ILE A 64 10.09 11.43 11.20
C ILE A 64 11.47 11.41 10.54
N GLU A 65 12.49 10.88 11.21
CA GLU A 65 13.86 10.78 10.69
C GLU A 65 13.90 9.96 9.39
N LYS A 66 13.21 8.81 9.34
CA LYS A 66 13.13 7.98 8.13
C LYS A 66 12.46 8.72 6.98
N ARG A 67 11.39 9.47 7.27
CA ARG A 67 10.64 10.26 6.27
C ARG A 67 11.46 11.46 5.79
N GLN A 68 12.13 12.18 6.69
CA GLN A 68 13.05 13.27 6.35
C GLN A 68 14.22 12.76 5.48
N LYS A 69 14.82 11.63 5.84
CA LYS A 69 15.86 11.00 5.01
C LYS A 69 15.35 10.70 3.60
N TYR A 70 14.14 10.14 3.48
CA TYR A 70 13.52 9.90 2.17
C TYR A 70 13.32 11.21 1.38
N TYR A 71 12.80 12.27 2.01
CA TYR A 71 12.65 13.58 1.37
C TYR A 71 13.99 14.19 0.97
N ASN A 72 15.02 14.13 1.81
CA ASN A 72 16.34 14.69 1.54
C ASN A 72 17.06 13.93 0.42
N MET A 73 16.95 12.60 0.39
CA MET A 73 17.42 11.79 -0.75
C MET A 73 16.69 12.16 -2.05
N ASN A 74 15.40 12.45 -1.96
CA ASN A 74 14.61 12.89 -3.10
C ASN A 74 14.99 14.33 -3.53
N MET A 75 15.30 15.23 -2.59
CA MET A 75 15.74 16.61 -2.81
C MET A 75 17.14 16.70 -3.44
N ASN A 76 18.09 15.87 -3.03
CA ASN A 76 19.38 15.74 -3.73
C ASN A 76 19.21 15.22 -5.18
N ASN A 77 18.10 14.54 -5.45
CA ASN A 77 17.67 14.12 -6.79
C ASN A 77 16.71 15.12 -7.47
N MET A 78 16.30 16.25 -6.86
CA MET A 78 15.35 17.21 -7.47
C MET A 78 15.97 18.04 -8.60
N ASN A 79 17.30 18.09 -8.72
CA ASN A 79 17.96 18.56 -9.96
C ASN A 79 17.76 17.57 -11.14
N LYS A 80 17.20 16.38 -10.91
CA LYS A 80 16.65 15.48 -11.93
C LYS A 80 15.12 15.52 -11.84
N LYS A 81 14.47 16.14 -12.83
CA LYS A 81 13.01 16.22 -12.97
C LYS A 81 12.33 14.86 -12.70
N ASN A 82 11.70 14.74 -11.52
CA ASN A 82 10.57 13.86 -11.18
C ASN A 82 10.62 12.39 -11.71
N THR A 83 11.57 11.55 -11.24
CA THR A 83 11.69 10.15 -11.70
C THR A 83 11.58 9.07 -10.61
N ASN A 84 11.01 9.33 -9.44
CA ASN A 84 10.96 8.30 -8.39
C ASN A 84 9.94 7.18 -8.64
N LYS A 85 9.32 7.13 -9.83
CA LYS A 85 8.75 5.89 -10.35
C LYS A 85 9.91 4.94 -10.60
N LYS A 86 9.95 3.83 -9.87
CA LYS A 86 10.91 2.76 -10.14
C LYS A 86 10.60 2.18 -11.52
N VAL A 87 11.25 2.72 -12.55
CA VAL A 87 11.15 2.24 -13.93
C VAL A 87 12.11 1.08 -14.07
N TYR A 88 11.58 -0.05 -14.50
CA TYR A 88 12.39 -1.21 -14.85
C TYR A 88 12.69 -1.15 -16.35
N PRO A 89 13.91 -1.52 -16.78
CA PRO A 89 14.29 -1.47 -18.19
C PRO A 89 13.52 -2.48 -19.05
N SER A 90 13.01 -3.55 -18.44
CA SER A 90 12.19 -4.56 -19.12
C SER A 90 11.25 -5.26 -18.13
N ILE A 91 10.29 -6.04 -18.65
CA ILE A 91 9.40 -6.86 -17.83
C ILE A 91 10.19 -7.91 -17.06
N GLU A 92 11.20 -8.52 -17.69
CA GLU A 92 12.07 -9.53 -17.07
C GLU A 92 12.82 -8.95 -15.87
N ALA A 93 13.30 -7.71 -15.97
CA ALA A 93 13.95 -7.02 -14.86
C ALA A 93 12.97 -6.76 -13.69
N ALA A 94 11.72 -6.43 -13.99
CA ALA A 94 10.68 -6.28 -12.97
C ALA A 94 10.32 -7.63 -12.32
N VAL A 95 10.24 -8.70 -13.10
CA VAL A 95 9.99 -10.07 -12.63
C VAL A 95 11.12 -10.56 -11.73
N ALA A 96 12.38 -10.37 -12.14
CA ALA A 96 13.56 -10.71 -11.35
C ALA A 96 13.55 -10.00 -9.99
N ALA A 97 13.14 -8.72 -9.95
CA ALA A 97 13.01 -7.99 -8.70
C ALA A 97 11.91 -8.58 -7.78
N ARG A 98 10.81 -9.12 -8.33
CA ARG A 98 9.77 -9.80 -7.55
C ARG A 98 10.26 -11.12 -6.99
N LEU A 99 10.95 -11.93 -7.80
CA LEU A 99 11.56 -13.18 -7.35
C LEU A 99 12.59 -12.93 -6.25
N HIS A 100 13.45 -11.92 -6.41
CA HIS A 100 14.43 -11.56 -5.39
C HIS A 100 13.78 -11.13 -4.06
N THR A 101 12.61 -10.50 -4.09
CA THR A 101 11.94 -10.07 -2.84
C THR A 101 11.61 -11.26 -1.93
N VAL A 102 11.31 -12.42 -2.51
CA VAL A 102 11.02 -13.65 -1.76
C VAL A 102 12.23 -14.13 -0.97
N THR A 103 13.45 -13.89 -1.45
CA THR A 103 14.68 -14.31 -0.78
C THR A 103 15.05 -13.40 0.39
N LEU A 104 14.40 -12.24 0.54
CA LEU A 104 14.71 -11.26 1.58
C LEU A 104 13.96 -11.51 2.89
N PHE A 105 12.87 -12.29 2.84
CA PHE A 105 12.07 -12.61 4.02
C PHE A 105 12.44 -14.01 4.56
N PRO A 106 12.52 -14.18 5.89
CA PRO A 106 12.82 -15.47 6.48
C PRO A 106 11.72 -16.51 6.19
N GLY A 107 12.11 -17.78 6.12
CA GLY A 107 11.21 -18.92 5.91
C GLY A 107 11.25 -19.49 4.48
N ASN A 108 10.50 -20.57 4.24
CA ASN A 108 10.40 -21.22 2.92
C ASN A 108 9.36 -20.53 2.03
N GLN A 109 9.55 -19.24 1.78
CA GLN A 109 8.69 -18.52 0.84
C GLN A 109 9.04 -18.92 -0.59
N THR A 110 8.01 -19.11 -1.42
CA THR A 110 8.18 -19.47 -2.84
C THR A 110 7.31 -18.59 -3.71
N LEU A 111 7.84 -18.23 -4.88
CA LEU A 111 7.09 -17.54 -5.93
C LEU A 111 7.57 -18.12 -7.26
N SER A 112 6.64 -18.66 -8.04
CA SER A 112 6.99 -19.16 -9.37
C SER A 112 7.27 -17.99 -10.32
N PRO A 113 8.16 -18.17 -11.31
CA PRO A 113 8.41 -17.15 -12.34
C PRO A 113 7.12 -16.71 -13.05
N LYS A 114 6.21 -17.65 -13.32
CA LYS A 114 4.90 -17.35 -13.92
C LYS A 114 4.04 -16.45 -13.02
N ALA A 115 3.96 -16.72 -11.73
CA ALA A 115 3.22 -15.88 -10.79
C ALA A 115 3.84 -14.48 -10.69
N ALA A 116 5.17 -14.39 -10.61
CA ALA A 116 5.86 -13.10 -10.60
C ALA A 116 5.59 -12.28 -11.86
N HIS A 117 5.55 -12.93 -13.03
CA HIS A 117 5.19 -12.31 -14.31
C HIS A 117 3.76 -11.75 -14.31
N GLU A 118 2.76 -12.55 -13.93
CA GLU A 118 1.37 -12.09 -13.82
C GLU A 118 1.20 -10.93 -12.83
N MET A 119 1.91 -10.96 -11.70
CA MET A 119 1.90 -9.87 -10.73
C MET A 119 2.47 -8.57 -11.31
N VAL A 120 3.54 -8.65 -12.10
CA VAL A 120 4.12 -7.49 -12.78
C VAL A 120 3.12 -6.92 -13.78
N LEU A 121 2.56 -7.76 -14.66
CA LEU A 121 1.62 -7.30 -15.69
C LEU A 121 0.36 -6.65 -15.12
N ARG A 122 -0.16 -7.15 -14.00
CA ARG A 122 -1.34 -6.56 -13.34
C ARG A 122 -1.07 -5.18 -12.74
N ALA A 123 0.17 -4.89 -12.34
CA ALA A 123 0.51 -3.74 -11.51
C ALA A 123 1.41 -2.71 -12.20
N THR A 124 1.78 -2.93 -13.46
CA THR A 124 2.66 -2.03 -14.23
C THR A 124 1.93 -1.39 -15.40
N THR A 125 2.32 -0.17 -15.73
CA THR A 125 1.89 0.55 -16.93
C THR A 125 3.11 0.83 -17.79
N THR A 126 2.99 0.63 -19.11
CA THR A 126 4.07 0.88 -20.05
C THR A 126 4.26 2.40 -20.22
N THR A 127 5.47 2.89 -19.97
CA THR A 127 5.81 4.28 -20.26
C THR A 127 5.95 4.43 -21.78
N THR A 128 4.96 5.04 -22.43
CA THR A 128 5.08 5.38 -23.86
C THR A 128 5.85 6.69 -23.96
N THR A 129 7.10 6.64 -24.41
CA THR A 129 7.85 7.84 -24.74
C THR A 129 7.30 8.36 -26.07
N THR A 130 6.48 9.40 -26.04
CA THR A 130 6.04 10.08 -27.27
C THR A 130 7.26 10.71 -27.92
N THR A 131 7.77 10.08 -28.97
CA THR A 131 8.79 10.68 -29.84
C THR A 131 8.09 11.74 -30.67
N THR A 132 8.14 13.00 -30.23
CA THR A 132 7.78 14.14 -31.06
C THR A 132 8.83 14.27 -32.16
N THR A 133 8.56 13.66 -33.31
CA THR A 133 9.31 13.91 -34.54
C THR A 133 8.93 15.31 -35.01
N THR A 134 9.78 16.30 -34.69
CA THR A 134 9.68 17.64 -35.27
C THR A 134 10.29 17.59 -36.67
N THR A 135 9.43 17.74 -37.68
CA THR A 135 9.81 17.93 -39.09
C THR A 135 10.26 19.36 -39.34
#